data_AF-A0A948LSQ4-F1
#
_entry.id   AF-A0A948LSQ4-F1
#
_cell.length_a   1.000
_cell.length_b   1.000
_cell.length_c   1.000
_cell.angle_alpha   90.00
_cell.angle_beta   90.00
_cell.angle_gamma   90.00
#
_symmetry.space_group_name_H-M   'P 1'
#
loop_
_entity.id
_entity.type
_entity.pdbx_description
1 polymer ?
#
loop_
_entity_poly.entity_id
_entity_poly.type
_entity_poly.pdbx_seq_one_letter_code
_entity_poly.pdbx_strand_id
1 'polypeptide(L)'
;MKNDFWNNFFRKDLNLKGRWWHRFLSIAFIFSFILLVGYNIIDFSVHDMFRDGQVQQWNKVGTLSERITSEIKPISSFLKVGEKIGENDRTYVLNDQPDEYYKGVLSDVYCSTELSSNYEKVKISRNIDELYIRSLYGRNKVSVEAFSNYIKQNGIKCLIADAYTYSDNTRITFLEPDKSYQDNWSFFEKSTAKTVLYFFEMIPIILGISFIVFAVVLAVYYKIILYIIFGSRNKNI
;
A
#
# COMPACT_ATOMS: atom_id res chain seq x y z
N MET A 1 9.02 -10.30 43.21
CA MET A 1 9.79 -9.05 43.03
C MET A 1 9.04 -7.92 43.71
N LYS A 2 9.66 -7.26 44.69
CA LYS A 2 9.04 -6.13 45.40
C LYS A 2 8.92 -4.93 44.47
N ASN A 3 7.82 -4.20 44.63
CA ASN A 3 7.38 -3.00 43.90
C ASN A 3 8.30 -1.76 44.10
N ASP A 4 9.61 -1.95 44.25
CA ASP A 4 10.56 -0.90 44.65
C ASP A 4 10.72 0.18 43.58
N PHE A 5 10.50 -0.16 42.30
CA PHE A 5 10.46 0.81 41.20
C PHE A 5 9.30 1.80 41.37
N TRP A 6 8.07 1.30 41.53
CA TRP A 6 6.88 2.13 41.74
C TRP A 6 6.94 2.92 43.05
N ASN A 7 7.52 2.33 44.11
CA ASN A 7 7.72 2.98 45.40
C ASN A 7 8.69 4.16 45.33
N ASN A 8 9.68 4.14 44.42
CA ASN A 8 10.64 5.23 44.21
C ASN A 8 10.22 6.23 43.13
N PHE A 9 9.25 5.88 42.29
CA PHE A 9 8.75 6.75 41.23
C PHE A 9 7.81 7.83 41.78
N PHE A 10 6.89 7.45 42.67
CA PHE A 10 5.94 8.36 43.31
C PHE A 10 6.49 8.89 44.65
N ARG A 11 6.53 10.21 44.84
CA ARG A 11 6.85 10.83 46.14
C ARG A 11 5.74 10.59 47.15
N LYS A 12 5.85 9.50 47.92
CA LYS A 12 4.93 9.19 49.03
C LYS A 12 5.06 10.13 50.22
N ASP A 13 6.18 10.85 50.33
CA ASP A 13 6.43 11.90 51.32
C ASP A 13 5.53 13.12 51.13
N LEU A 14 5.01 13.33 49.92
CA LEU A 14 4.08 14.41 49.63
C LEU A 14 2.63 13.93 49.88
N ASN A 15 1.96 14.49 50.90
CA ASN A 15 0.54 14.25 51.14
C ASN A 15 -0.33 15.01 50.12
N LEU A 16 -0.30 14.57 48.86
CA LEU A 16 -1.02 15.17 47.74
C LEU A 16 -2.50 14.73 47.72
N LYS A 17 -2.86 13.65 48.43
CA LYS A 17 -4.22 13.11 48.47
C LYS A 17 -5.25 14.12 49.00
N GLY A 18 -4.85 15.05 49.87
CA GLY A 18 -5.73 16.10 50.40
C GLY A 18 -5.80 17.39 49.58
N ARG A 19 -4.96 17.55 48.55
CA ARG A 19 -4.87 18.79 47.77
C ARG A 19 -5.87 18.77 46.62
N TRP A 20 -6.84 19.69 46.63
CA TRP A 20 -7.90 19.76 45.62
C TRP A 20 -7.34 19.93 44.19
N TRP A 21 -6.29 20.73 44.01
CA TRP A 21 -5.67 20.97 42.70
C TRP A 21 -5.00 19.69 42.12
N HIS A 22 -4.45 18.82 42.97
CA HIS A 22 -3.86 17.55 42.53
C HIS A 22 -4.93 16.52 42.13
N ARG A 23 -6.07 16.51 42.84
CA ARG A 23 -7.24 15.70 42.45
C ARG A 23 -7.79 16.16 41.10
N PHE A 24 -7.92 17.48 40.91
CA PHE A 24 -8.39 18.06 39.66
C PHE A 24 -7.45 17.73 38.49
N LEU A 25 -6.13 17.90 38.67
CA LEU A 25 -5.14 17.53 37.66
C LEU A 25 -5.20 16.04 37.32
N SER A 26 -5.34 15.16 38.30
CA SER A 26 -5.46 13.72 38.06
C SER A 26 -6.69 13.38 37.20
N ILE A 27 -7.84 14.00 37.50
CA ILE A 27 -9.08 13.81 36.73
C ILE A 27 -8.91 14.34 35.31
N ALA A 28 -8.43 15.58 35.16
CA ALA A 28 -8.19 16.20 33.86
C ALA A 28 -7.18 15.39 33.01
N PHE A 29 -6.18 14.80 33.65
CA PHE A 29 -5.17 13.98 33.01
C PHE A 29 -5.74 12.63 32.53
N ILE A 30 -6.55 11.94 33.33
CA ILE A 30 -7.26 10.73 32.91
C ILE A 30 -8.22 11.06 31.76
N PHE A 31 -8.96 12.16 31.86
CA PHE A 31 -9.90 12.58 30.82
C PHE A 31 -9.18 12.89 29.52
N SER A 32 -8.04 13.61 29.59
CA SER A 32 -7.19 13.89 28.43
C SER A 32 -6.63 12.62 27.80
N PHE A 33 -6.30 11.59 28.60
CA PHE A 33 -5.87 10.29 28.07
C PHE A 33 -6.98 9.57 27.32
N ILE A 34 -8.18 9.51 27.90
CA ILE A 34 -9.33 8.89 27.25
C ILE A 34 -9.65 9.62 25.94
N LEU A 35 -9.61 10.96 25.95
CA LEU A 35 -9.80 11.75 24.74
C LEU A 35 -8.70 11.51 23.71
N LEU A 36 -7.43 11.43 24.12
CA LEU A 36 -6.30 11.20 23.21
C LEU A 36 -6.34 9.80 22.61
N VAL A 37 -6.61 8.77 23.41
CA VAL A 37 -6.75 7.38 22.93
C VAL A 37 -7.97 7.27 22.03
N GLY A 38 -9.11 7.82 22.46
CA GLY A 38 -10.34 7.83 21.66
C GLY A 38 -10.15 8.56 20.33
N TYR A 39 -9.51 9.73 20.35
CA TYR A 39 -9.17 10.49 19.15
C TYR A 39 -8.24 9.71 18.25
N ASN A 40 -7.13 9.14 18.75
CA ASN A 40 -6.21 8.37 17.91
C ASN A 40 -6.88 7.12 17.33
N ILE A 41 -7.68 6.39 18.10
CA ILE A 41 -8.42 5.22 17.58
C ILE A 41 -9.41 5.67 16.50
N ILE A 42 -10.14 6.77 16.72
CA ILE A 42 -11.09 7.31 15.75
C ILE A 42 -10.37 7.84 14.51
N ASP A 43 -9.26 8.57 14.65
CA ASP A 43 -8.50 9.10 13.52
C ASP A 43 -7.86 7.96 12.70
N PHE A 44 -7.24 6.98 13.36
CA PHE A 44 -6.73 5.77 12.69
C PHE A 44 -7.82 4.86 12.11
N SER A 45 -9.07 4.93 12.60
CA SER A 45 -10.16 4.11 12.04
C SER A 45 -10.97 4.85 10.99
N VAL A 46 -11.14 6.17 11.10
CA VAL A 46 -12.00 6.97 10.24
C VAL A 46 -11.19 7.69 9.17
N HIS A 47 -10.03 8.25 9.49
CA HIS A 47 -9.21 8.95 8.50
C HIS A 47 -8.60 7.97 7.50
N ASP A 48 -8.16 6.80 7.97
CA ASP A 48 -7.58 5.74 7.15
C ASP A 48 -8.62 4.92 6.35
N MET A 49 -9.84 4.75 6.86
CA MET A 49 -10.92 4.06 6.13
C MET A 49 -11.59 4.95 5.06
N PHE A 50 -11.67 6.26 5.29
CA PHE A 50 -12.49 7.13 4.44
C PHE A 50 -11.71 8.11 3.58
N ARG A 51 -10.43 8.40 3.86
CA ARG A 51 -9.74 9.46 3.11
C ARG A 51 -9.15 9.00 1.78
N ASP A 52 -8.53 7.82 1.69
CA ASP A 52 -7.79 7.47 0.46
C ASP A 52 -7.65 5.96 0.14
N GLY A 53 -8.48 5.07 0.70
CA GLY A 53 -8.44 3.63 0.35
C GLY A 53 -7.11 2.91 0.65
N GLN A 54 -6.22 3.54 1.43
CA GLN A 54 -4.84 3.08 1.69
C GLN A 54 -4.76 1.90 2.67
N VAL A 55 -5.81 1.64 3.46
CA VAL A 55 -5.87 0.51 4.40
C VAL A 55 -6.60 -0.70 3.82
N GLN A 56 -7.15 -0.59 2.61
CA GLN A 56 -7.84 -1.70 1.96
C GLN A 56 -6.85 -2.84 1.70
N GLN A 57 -7.07 -3.98 2.36
CA GLN A 57 -6.29 -5.18 2.12
C GLN A 57 -6.83 -5.94 0.92
N TRP A 58 -5.93 -6.52 0.15
CA TRP A 58 -6.24 -7.19 -1.11
C TRP A 58 -5.95 -8.69 -1.03
N ASN A 59 -6.80 -9.48 -1.67
CA ASN A 59 -6.62 -10.91 -1.84
C ASN A 59 -6.27 -11.21 -3.30
N LYS A 60 -5.16 -11.89 -3.53
CA LYS A 60 -4.88 -12.45 -4.85
C LYS A 60 -5.93 -13.51 -5.17
N VAL A 61 -6.58 -13.37 -6.32
CA VAL A 61 -7.65 -14.26 -6.79
C VAL A 61 -7.29 -15.04 -8.06
N GLY A 62 -6.15 -14.72 -8.68
CA GLY A 62 -5.61 -15.47 -9.81
C GLY A 62 -4.46 -14.73 -10.48
N THR A 63 -3.71 -15.43 -11.32
CA THR A 63 -2.66 -14.79 -12.15
C THR A 63 -3.24 -14.31 -13.48
N LEU A 64 -2.57 -13.38 -14.15
CA LEU A 64 -2.94 -13.01 -15.52
C LEU A 64 -2.87 -14.24 -16.43
N SER A 65 -1.81 -15.04 -16.33
CA SER A 65 -1.59 -16.23 -17.15
C SER A 65 -2.75 -17.24 -17.14
N GLU A 66 -3.47 -17.37 -16.03
CA GLU A 66 -4.61 -18.28 -15.85
C GLU A 66 -5.86 -17.83 -16.61
N ARG A 67 -5.99 -16.52 -16.90
CA ARG A 67 -7.20 -15.94 -17.50
C ARG A 67 -7.06 -15.59 -18.97
N ILE A 68 -5.85 -15.64 -19.51
CA ILE A 68 -5.61 -15.41 -20.94
C ILE A 68 -6.29 -16.52 -21.75
N THR A 69 -7.12 -16.12 -22.72
CA THR A 69 -7.80 -17.02 -23.64
C THR A 69 -7.18 -16.94 -25.04
N SER A 70 -7.71 -17.70 -26.00
CA SER A 70 -7.25 -17.60 -27.41
C SER A 70 -7.63 -16.28 -28.08
N GLU A 71 -8.66 -15.58 -27.59
CA GLU A 71 -9.07 -14.30 -28.13
C GLU A 71 -8.13 -13.17 -27.68
N ILE A 72 -7.71 -12.33 -28.61
CA ILE A 72 -6.83 -11.19 -28.32
C ILE A 72 -7.62 -10.03 -27.72
N LYS A 73 -7.34 -9.72 -26.46
CA LYS A 73 -8.04 -8.68 -25.71
C LYS A 73 -7.09 -7.85 -24.85
N PRO A 74 -7.44 -6.58 -24.58
CA PRO A 74 -6.70 -5.79 -23.61
C PRO A 74 -6.87 -6.37 -22.20
N ILE A 75 -5.92 -6.09 -21.30
CA ILE A 75 -5.94 -6.60 -19.93
C ILE A 75 -7.25 -6.26 -19.21
N SER A 76 -7.80 -5.07 -19.46
CA SER A 76 -9.09 -4.63 -18.92
C SER A 76 -10.25 -5.61 -19.14
N SER A 77 -10.22 -6.41 -20.20
CA SER A 77 -11.28 -7.39 -20.50
C SER A 77 -11.23 -8.65 -19.63
N PHE A 78 -10.12 -8.90 -18.94
CA PHE A 78 -9.96 -10.05 -18.03
C PHE A 78 -10.31 -9.72 -16.57
N LEU A 79 -10.56 -8.43 -16.27
CA LEU A 79 -11.00 -7.98 -14.96
C LEU A 79 -12.47 -8.33 -14.72
N LYS A 80 -12.75 -8.90 -13.55
CA LYS A 80 -14.11 -9.01 -13.03
C LYS A 80 -14.49 -7.75 -12.26
N VAL A 81 -15.79 -7.57 -12.05
CA VAL A 81 -16.31 -6.45 -11.26
C VAL A 81 -15.72 -6.47 -9.86
N GLY A 82 -15.09 -5.36 -9.45
CA GLY A 82 -14.49 -5.20 -8.12
C GLY A 82 -13.03 -5.69 -8.01
N GLU A 83 -12.48 -6.28 -9.08
CA GLU A 83 -11.07 -6.64 -9.13
C GLU A 83 -10.16 -5.48 -9.54
N LYS A 84 -8.90 -5.60 -9.17
CA LYS A 84 -7.78 -4.83 -9.73
C LYS A 84 -6.72 -5.78 -10.25
N ILE A 85 -5.84 -5.26 -11.10
CA ILE A 85 -4.63 -5.95 -11.52
C ILE A 85 -3.40 -5.22 -11.01
N GLY A 86 -2.37 -5.97 -10.63
CA GLY A 86 -1.10 -5.40 -10.20
C GLY A 86 0.05 -6.41 -10.30
N GLU A 87 1.27 -5.89 -10.14
CA GLU A 87 2.48 -6.70 -10.08
C GLU A 87 2.53 -7.52 -8.78
N ASN A 88 2.97 -8.77 -8.86
CA ASN A 88 3.00 -9.74 -7.76
C ASN A 88 3.80 -9.24 -6.55
N ASP A 89 4.91 -8.53 -6.80
CA ASP A 89 5.86 -8.09 -5.77
C ASP A 89 5.55 -6.68 -5.23
N ARG A 90 4.48 -6.04 -5.72
CA ARG A 90 4.09 -4.66 -5.38
C ARG A 90 2.64 -4.56 -4.92
N THR A 91 2.24 -5.41 -3.98
CA THR A 91 0.88 -5.43 -3.41
C THR A 91 0.47 -4.14 -2.71
N TYR A 92 1.42 -3.27 -2.35
CA TYR A 92 1.19 -1.95 -1.72
C TYR A 92 0.71 -0.86 -2.69
N VAL A 93 0.65 -1.11 -4.01
CA VAL A 93 0.31 -0.09 -5.03
C VAL A 93 -1.15 -0.19 -5.51
N LEU A 94 -1.96 -1.06 -4.90
CA LEU A 94 -3.38 -1.22 -5.24
C LEU A 94 -4.26 -0.12 -4.61
N ASN A 95 -3.87 1.15 -4.76
CA ASN A 95 -4.67 2.31 -4.37
C ASN A 95 -6.01 2.32 -5.12
N ASP A 96 -7.07 2.84 -4.49
CA ASP A 96 -8.43 2.88 -5.05
C ASP A 96 -8.57 3.63 -6.37
N GLN A 97 -7.62 4.49 -6.70
CA GLN A 97 -7.46 5.06 -8.03
C GLN A 97 -6.18 4.51 -8.67
N PRO A 98 -6.25 3.82 -9.83
CA PRO A 98 -5.05 3.45 -10.56
C PRO A 98 -4.35 4.71 -11.04
N ASP A 99 -3.03 4.77 -10.81
CA ASP A 99 -2.18 5.78 -11.42
C ASP A 99 -2.22 5.66 -12.96
N GLU A 100 -1.65 6.64 -13.67
CA GLU A 100 -1.64 6.66 -15.13
C GLU A 100 -0.93 5.43 -15.72
N TYR A 101 0.04 4.86 -15.01
CA TYR A 101 0.75 3.66 -15.45
C TYR A 101 -0.19 2.44 -15.48
N TYR A 102 -0.97 2.20 -14.42
CA TYR A 102 -1.93 1.10 -14.41
C TYR A 102 -3.07 1.31 -15.42
N LYS A 103 -3.50 2.56 -15.66
CA LYS A 103 -4.46 2.86 -16.73
C LYS A 103 -3.91 2.46 -18.10
N GLY A 104 -2.64 2.80 -18.38
CA GLY A 104 -1.96 2.38 -19.60
C GLY A 104 -1.90 0.86 -19.72
N VAL A 105 -1.54 0.15 -18.65
CA VAL A 105 -1.50 -1.33 -18.69
C VAL A 105 -2.87 -1.95 -19.02
N LEU A 106 -3.97 -1.37 -18.50
CA LEU A 106 -5.32 -1.87 -18.77
C LEU A 106 -5.76 -1.69 -20.22
N SER A 107 -5.31 -0.64 -20.91
CA SER A 107 -5.73 -0.30 -22.27
C SER A 107 -4.73 -0.70 -23.36
N ASP A 108 -3.45 -0.72 -23.03
CA ASP A 108 -2.36 -0.77 -24.01
C ASP A 108 -1.66 -2.13 -24.02
N VAL A 109 -1.92 -2.99 -23.03
CA VAL A 109 -1.41 -4.36 -23.02
C VAL A 109 -2.50 -5.32 -23.46
N TYR A 110 -2.21 -6.11 -24.50
CA TYR A 110 -3.12 -7.13 -25.04
C TYR A 110 -2.54 -8.51 -24.84
N CYS A 111 -3.40 -9.46 -24.47
CA CYS A 111 -2.98 -10.84 -24.25
C CYS A 111 -3.85 -11.85 -25.00
N SER A 112 -3.22 -12.96 -25.42
CA SER A 112 -3.85 -14.13 -26.05
C SER A 112 -2.92 -15.35 -25.97
N THR A 113 -3.47 -16.56 -25.84
CA THR A 113 -2.70 -17.80 -25.99
C THR A 113 -2.30 -18.09 -27.44
N GLU A 114 -2.97 -17.45 -28.41
CA GLU A 114 -2.70 -17.53 -29.84
C GLU A 114 -2.07 -16.23 -30.38
N LEU A 115 -1.35 -15.50 -29.53
CA LEU A 115 -0.80 -14.18 -29.85
C LEU A 115 0.03 -14.19 -31.14
N SER A 116 0.88 -15.21 -31.32
CA SER A 116 1.75 -15.33 -32.50
C SER A 116 0.99 -15.33 -33.85
N SER A 117 -0.25 -15.82 -33.85
CA SER A 117 -1.10 -15.91 -35.05
C SER A 117 -2.12 -14.77 -35.17
N ASN A 118 -2.35 -14.00 -34.09
CA ASN A 118 -3.46 -13.05 -34.00
C ASN A 118 -3.03 -11.60 -33.70
N TYR A 119 -1.74 -11.32 -33.45
CA TYR A 119 -1.27 -9.97 -33.07
C TYR A 119 -1.57 -8.89 -34.12
N GLU A 120 -1.70 -9.24 -35.41
CA GLU A 120 -2.06 -8.32 -36.49
C GLU A 120 -3.41 -7.62 -36.23
N LYS A 121 -4.34 -8.26 -35.50
CA LYS A 121 -5.60 -7.63 -35.09
C LYS A 121 -5.37 -6.41 -34.20
N VAL A 122 -4.40 -6.48 -33.28
CA VAL A 122 -4.02 -5.32 -32.46
C VAL A 122 -3.33 -4.28 -33.30
N LYS A 123 -2.42 -4.72 -34.18
CA LYS A 123 -1.68 -3.82 -35.08
C LYS A 123 -2.64 -2.95 -35.90
N ILE A 124 -3.66 -3.57 -36.49
CA ILE A 124 -4.71 -2.88 -37.27
C ILE A 124 -5.57 -1.98 -36.39
N SER A 125 -6.12 -2.51 -35.28
CA SER A 125 -7.05 -1.75 -34.43
C SER A 125 -6.42 -0.56 -33.72
N ARG A 126 -5.11 -0.63 -33.43
CA ARG A 126 -4.36 0.44 -32.75
C ARG A 126 -3.52 1.29 -33.69
N ASN A 127 -3.66 1.11 -35.01
CA ASN A 127 -2.91 1.80 -36.04
C ASN A 127 -1.40 1.81 -35.74
N ILE A 128 -0.85 0.60 -35.59
CA ILE A 128 0.55 0.40 -35.23
C ILE A 128 1.45 0.37 -36.47
N ASP A 129 2.45 1.24 -36.50
CA ASP A 129 3.40 1.36 -37.60
C ASP A 129 4.44 0.22 -37.59
N GLU A 130 4.99 -0.10 -36.42
CA GLU A 130 6.21 -0.90 -36.31
C GLU A 130 6.14 -2.05 -35.31
N LEU A 131 6.92 -3.10 -35.58
CA LEU A 131 7.07 -4.26 -34.72
C LEU A 131 8.48 -4.27 -34.13
N TYR A 132 8.58 -4.36 -32.81
CA TYR A 132 9.84 -4.34 -32.10
C TYR A 132 10.02 -5.56 -31.20
N ILE A 133 11.27 -6.01 -31.08
CA ILE A 133 11.70 -6.95 -30.05
C ILE A 133 12.73 -6.23 -29.17
N ARG A 134 12.48 -6.24 -27.86
CA ARG A 134 13.43 -5.72 -26.87
C ARG A 134 14.61 -6.67 -26.70
N SER A 135 15.81 -6.11 -26.73
CA SER A 135 17.07 -6.78 -26.42
C SER A 135 17.79 -6.03 -25.30
N LEU A 136 18.88 -6.60 -24.77
CA LEU A 136 19.73 -5.93 -23.79
C LEU A 136 20.28 -4.58 -24.28
N TYR A 137 20.42 -4.42 -25.60
CA TYR A 137 21.01 -3.24 -26.23
C TYR A 137 19.97 -2.24 -26.77
N GLY A 138 18.68 -2.49 -26.55
CA GLY A 138 17.59 -1.63 -27.00
C GLY A 138 16.52 -2.37 -27.81
N ARG A 139 15.68 -1.60 -28.50
CA ARG A 139 14.58 -2.10 -29.32
C ARG A 139 15.03 -2.29 -30.76
N ASN A 140 14.86 -3.49 -31.30
CA ASN A 140 15.17 -3.80 -32.69
C ASN A 140 13.89 -3.92 -33.50
N LYS A 141 13.78 -3.16 -34.58
CA LYS A 141 12.68 -3.29 -35.54
C LYS A 141 12.81 -4.62 -36.26
N VAL A 142 11.70 -5.35 -36.41
CA VAL A 142 11.69 -6.70 -36.98
C VAL A 142 10.59 -6.88 -38.02
N SER A 143 10.74 -7.91 -38.85
CA SER A 143 9.69 -8.35 -39.76
C SER A 143 8.56 -9.07 -39.01
N VAL A 144 7.40 -9.17 -39.67
CA VAL A 144 6.23 -9.96 -39.25
C VAL A 144 6.62 -11.40 -38.87
N GLU A 145 7.41 -12.06 -39.73
CA GLU A 145 7.84 -13.43 -39.51
C GLU A 145 8.73 -13.57 -38.28
N ALA A 146 9.73 -12.69 -38.12
CA ALA A 146 10.61 -12.71 -36.96
C ALA A 146 9.85 -12.42 -35.66
N PHE A 147 8.90 -11.49 -35.69
CA PHE A 147 8.04 -11.15 -34.55
C PHE A 147 7.15 -12.33 -34.12
N SER A 148 6.42 -12.93 -35.07
CA SER A 148 5.56 -14.09 -34.81
C SER A 148 6.35 -15.29 -34.27
N ASN A 149 7.50 -15.59 -34.90
CA ASN A 149 8.38 -16.67 -34.45
C ASN A 149 8.93 -16.43 -33.05
N TYR A 150 9.33 -15.20 -32.73
CA TYR A 150 9.82 -14.85 -31.40
C TYR A 150 8.75 -15.06 -30.32
N ILE A 151 7.52 -14.60 -30.57
CA ILE A 151 6.38 -14.82 -29.66
C ILE A 151 6.16 -16.31 -29.42
N LYS A 152 6.12 -17.10 -30.51
CA LYS A 152 5.87 -18.55 -30.46
C LYS A 152 6.96 -19.30 -29.71
N GLN A 153 8.23 -19.03 -30.02
CA GLN A 153 9.38 -19.74 -29.43
C GLN A 153 9.53 -19.45 -27.94
N ASN A 154 9.20 -18.23 -27.49
CA ASN A 154 9.36 -17.82 -26.10
C ASN A 154 8.09 -18.03 -25.25
N GLY A 155 7.01 -18.51 -25.88
CA GLY A 155 5.71 -18.71 -25.22
C GLY A 155 5.13 -17.41 -24.67
N ILE A 156 5.28 -16.31 -25.42
CA ILE A 156 4.80 -14.99 -25.02
C ILE A 156 3.32 -14.88 -25.35
N LYS A 157 2.53 -14.46 -24.36
CA LYS A 157 1.08 -14.33 -24.46
C LYS A 157 0.61 -12.89 -24.34
N CYS A 158 1.48 -11.93 -24.07
CA CYS A 158 1.12 -10.52 -23.95
C CYS A 158 2.02 -9.62 -24.80
N LEU A 159 1.45 -8.54 -25.31
CA LEU A 159 2.13 -7.50 -26.06
C LEU A 159 1.74 -6.12 -25.55
N ILE A 160 2.64 -5.16 -25.69
CA ILE A 160 2.44 -3.75 -25.38
C ILE A 160 2.20 -3.03 -26.71
N ALA A 161 1.16 -2.19 -26.76
CA ALA A 161 0.84 -1.30 -27.86
C ALA A 161 1.04 0.16 -27.41
N ASP A 162 2.21 0.72 -27.73
CA ASP A 162 2.66 2.01 -27.21
C ASP A 162 3.18 2.92 -28.33
N ALA A 163 3.58 4.14 -28.01
CA ALA A 163 4.14 5.10 -28.94
C ALA A 163 5.27 5.91 -28.31
N TYR A 164 6.23 6.32 -29.13
CA TYR A 164 7.23 7.30 -28.73
C TYR A 164 7.33 8.41 -29.77
N THR A 165 7.81 9.58 -29.34
CA THR A 165 7.99 10.74 -30.21
C THR A 165 9.48 11.08 -30.27
N TYR A 166 10.02 11.14 -31.48
CA TYR A 166 11.37 11.61 -31.73
C TYR A 166 11.48 13.13 -31.47
N SER A 167 12.72 13.62 -31.40
CA SER A 167 13.02 15.05 -31.21
C SER A 167 12.52 15.95 -32.35
N ASP A 168 12.23 15.38 -33.52
CA ASP A 168 11.66 16.06 -34.69
C ASP A 168 10.13 16.05 -34.72
N ASN A 169 9.47 15.67 -33.60
CA ASN A 169 8.04 15.46 -33.45
C ASN A 169 7.44 14.30 -34.27
N THR A 170 8.28 13.43 -34.86
CA THR A 170 7.79 12.21 -35.49
C THR A 170 7.31 11.23 -34.41
N ARG A 171 6.02 10.90 -34.41
CA ARG A 171 5.44 9.89 -33.51
C ARG A 171 5.41 8.54 -34.20
N ILE A 172 6.02 7.53 -33.59
CA ILE A 172 5.95 6.13 -34.03
C ILE A 172 5.14 5.33 -33.02
N THR A 173 4.15 4.59 -33.52
CA THR A 173 3.41 3.59 -32.74
C THR A 173 4.02 2.21 -32.95
N PHE A 174 4.04 1.38 -31.91
CA PHE A 174 4.69 0.07 -31.97
C PHE A 174 4.02 -1.02 -31.15
N LEU A 175 4.26 -2.27 -31.57
CA LEU A 175 3.98 -3.48 -30.80
C LEU A 175 5.29 -4.09 -30.29
N GLU A 176 5.30 -4.47 -29.01
CA GLU A 176 6.43 -5.13 -28.37
C GLU A 176 5.95 -6.32 -27.51
N PRO A 177 6.46 -7.55 -27.70
CA PRO A 177 6.10 -8.69 -26.87
C PRO A 177 6.74 -8.56 -25.49
N ASP A 178 5.97 -8.77 -24.43
CA ASP A 178 6.48 -8.72 -23.06
C ASP A 178 5.88 -9.85 -22.20
N LYS A 179 6.77 -10.77 -21.80
CA LYS A 179 6.42 -11.93 -20.99
C LYS A 179 6.20 -11.57 -19.51
N SER A 180 6.72 -10.44 -19.05
CA SER A 180 6.58 -10.05 -17.64
C SER A 180 5.11 -9.86 -17.24
N TYR A 181 4.24 -9.41 -18.15
CA TYR A 181 2.81 -9.25 -17.85
C TYR A 181 2.14 -10.59 -17.52
N GLN A 182 2.38 -11.64 -18.31
CA GLN A 182 1.77 -12.94 -18.02
C GLN A 182 2.31 -13.57 -16.72
N ASP A 183 3.60 -13.38 -16.41
CA ASP A 183 4.27 -14.11 -15.33
C ASP A 183 4.18 -13.35 -13.99
N ASN A 184 4.26 -12.01 -14.03
CA ASN A 184 4.41 -11.17 -12.85
C ASN A 184 3.15 -10.40 -12.46
N TRP A 185 2.04 -10.53 -13.19
CA TRP A 185 0.81 -9.81 -12.87
C TRP A 185 -0.29 -10.74 -12.36
N SER A 186 -1.04 -10.25 -11.37
CA SER A 186 -2.16 -10.97 -10.77
C SER A 186 -3.37 -10.07 -10.58
N PHE A 187 -4.52 -10.72 -10.46
CA PHE A 187 -5.78 -10.11 -10.10
C PHE A 187 -6.00 -10.15 -8.60
N PHE A 188 -6.58 -9.08 -8.08
CA PHE A 188 -6.79 -8.86 -6.67
C PHE A 188 -8.20 -8.37 -6.39
N GLU A 189 -8.84 -8.92 -5.36
CA GLU A 189 -10.13 -8.47 -4.85
C GLU A 189 -9.99 -7.84 -3.47
N LYS A 190 -10.89 -6.91 -3.15
CA LYS A 190 -10.97 -6.30 -1.82
C LYS A 190 -11.30 -7.38 -0.77
N SER A 191 -10.53 -7.42 0.31
CA SER A 191 -10.74 -8.37 1.40
C SER A 191 -11.17 -7.66 2.68
N THR A 192 -12.48 -7.63 2.95
CA THR A 192 -13.02 -7.07 4.19
C THR A 192 -12.44 -7.75 5.43
N ALA A 193 -12.29 -9.08 5.39
CA ALA A 193 -11.76 -9.85 6.50
C ALA A 193 -10.31 -9.48 6.84
N LYS A 194 -9.44 -9.35 5.82
CA LYS A 194 -8.04 -8.92 6.05
C LYS A 194 -7.96 -7.47 6.50
N THR A 195 -8.79 -6.58 5.94
CA THR A 195 -8.84 -5.18 6.38
C THR A 195 -9.23 -5.09 7.86
N VAL A 196 -10.25 -5.85 8.28
CA VAL A 196 -10.68 -5.90 9.69
C VAL A 196 -9.59 -6.52 10.58
N LEU A 197 -8.94 -7.58 10.14
CA LEU A 197 -7.85 -8.21 10.89
C LEU A 197 -6.66 -7.26 11.07
N TYR A 198 -6.24 -6.58 10.01
CA TYR A 198 -5.21 -5.54 10.07
C TYR A 198 -5.56 -4.46 11.08
N PHE A 199 -6.83 -4.02 11.11
CA PHE A 199 -7.29 -3.05 12.10
C PHE A 199 -7.15 -3.58 13.54
N PHE A 200 -7.56 -4.82 13.80
CA PHE A 200 -7.38 -5.45 15.11
C PHE A 200 -5.91 -5.58 15.53
N GLU A 201 -5.01 -5.84 14.58
CA GLU A 201 -3.56 -5.88 14.84
C GLU A 201 -2.98 -4.50 15.19
N MET A 202 -3.55 -3.42 14.65
CA MET A 202 -3.10 -2.05 14.91
C MET A 202 -3.57 -1.50 16.26
N ILE A 203 -4.70 -1.98 16.82
CA ILE A 203 -5.22 -1.50 18.12
C ILE A 203 -4.18 -1.63 19.25
N PRO A 204 -3.53 -2.79 19.47
CA PRO A 204 -2.47 -2.91 20.48
C PRO A 204 -1.31 -1.94 20.29
N ILE A 205 -0.94 -1.64 19.04
CA ILE A 205 0.16 -0.73 18.71
C ILE A 205 -0.23 0.69 19.13
N ILE A 206 -1.42 1.15 18.76
CA ILE A 206 -1.95 2.47 19.14
C ILE A 206 -2.06 2.59 20.66
N LEU A 207 -2.58 1.56 21.34
CA LEU A 207 -2.67 1.53 22.79
C LEU A 207 -1.28 1.56 23.46
N GLY A 208 -0.31 0.82 22.92
CA GLY A 208 1.06 0.81 23.40
C GLY A 208 1.75 2.17 23.29
N ILE A 209 1.66 2.81 22.12
CA ILE A 209 2.20 4.16 21.89
C ILE A 209 1.54 5.16 22.82
N SER A 210 0.21 5.13 22.92
CA SER A 210 -0.54 6.03 23.81
C SER A 210 -0.13 5.86 25.28
N PHE A 211 0.06 4.62 25.73
CA PHE A 211 0.53 4.33 27.08
C PHE A 211 1.94 4.85 27.34
N ILE A 212 2.85 4.73 26.37
CA ILE A 212 4.21 5.27 26.46
C ILE A 212 4.17 6.80 26.61
N VAL A 213 3.41 7.48 25.75
CA VAL A 213 3.24 8.94 25.84
C VAL A 213 2.71 9.32 27.21
N PHE A 214 1.69 8.60 27.69
CA PHE A 214 1.11 8.85 29.01
C PHE A 214 2.11 8.66 30.14
N ALA A 215 2.90 7.58 30.11
CA ALA A 215 3.94 7.30 31.09
C ALA A 215 5.03 8.39 31.12
N VAL A 216 5.43 8.92 29.96
CA VAL A 216 6.41 10.01 29.85
C VAL A 216 5.86 11.30 30.47
N VAL A 217 4.62 11.69 30.16
CA VAL A 217 4.01 12.89 30.77
C VAL A 217 3.89 12.73 32.29
N LEU A 218 3.52 11.54 32.74
CA LEU A 218 3.44 11.21 34.17
C LEU A 218 4.82 11.30 34.83
N ALA A 219 5.88 10.83 34.17
CA ALA A 219 7.25 10.98 34.63
C ALA A 219 7.66 12.46 34.77
N VAL A 220 7.38 13.28 33.76
CA VAL A 220 7.66 14.72 33.77
C VAL A 220 6.93 15.41 34.92
N TYR A 221 5.65 15.11 35.11
CA TYR A 221 4.86 15.70 36.21
C TYR A 221 5.45 15.36 37.58
N TYR A 222 5.74 14.08 37.84
CA TYR A 222 6.22 13.65 39.16
C TYR A 222 7.69 13.96 39.42
N LYS A 223 8.56 13.94 38.39
CA LYS A 223 10.01 14.15 38.56
C LYS A 223 10.43 15.60 38.40
N ILE A 224 9.76 16.37 37.55
CA ILE A 224 10.16 17.74 37.24
C ILE A 224 9.24 18.72 37.96
N ILE A 225 7.93 18.66 37.70
CA ILE A 225 6.98 19.67 38.22
C ILE A 225 6.87 19.59 39.75
N LEU A 226 6.63 18.41 40.31
CA LEU A 226 6.58 18.25 41.77
C LEU A 226 7.94 18.51 42.44
N TYR A 227 9.05 18.24 41.77
CA TYR A 227 10.38 18.58 42.28
C TYR A 227 10.59 20.10 42.34
N ILE A 228 10.16 20.85 41.33
CA ILE A 228 10.24 22.32 41.33
C ILE A 228 9.40 22.91 42.45
N ILE A 229 8.16 22.42 42.64
CA ILE A 229 7.23 22.97 43.64
C ILE A 229 7.66 22.64 45.08
N PHE A 230 8.16 21.42 45.32
CA PHE A 230 8.42 20.92 46.67
C PHE A 230 9.91 20.72 46.99
N GLY A 231 10.83 21.03 46.07
CA GLY A 231 12.27 20.89 46.24
C GLY A 231 12.75 19.43 46.36
N SER A 232 14.01 19.24 46.74
CA SER A 232 14.60 17.93 47.04
C SER A 232 13.88 17.23 48.20
N ARG A 233 13.87 15.88 48.20
CA ARG A 233 13.33 15.08 49.29
C ARG A 233 14.04 15.48 50.58
N ASN A 234 13.33 16.00 51.58
CA ASN A 234 13.94 16.23 52.89
C ASN A 234 14.35 14.87 53.44
N LYS A 235 15.66 14.65 53.64
CA LYS A 235 16.24 13.38 54.14
C LYS A 235 15.89 13.08 55.60
N ASN A 236 14.98 13.83 56.22
CA ASN A 236 14.63 13.70 57.63
C ASN A 236 13.19 13.21 57.80
N ILE A 237 12.92 11.95 57.44
CA ILE A 237 12.00 11.01 58.11
C ILE A 237 12.55 9.60 57.90
#